data_AF-A0A643FDT3-F1
#
_entry.id   AF-A0A643FDT3-F1
#
_cell.length_a   1.000
_cell.length_b   1.000
_cell.length_c   1.000
_cell.angle_alpha   90.00
_cell.angle_beta   90.00
_cell.angle_gamma   90.00
#
_symmetry.space_group_name_H-M   'P 1'
#
loop_
_entity.id
_entity.type
_entity.pdbx_description
1 polymer ?
#
loop_
_entity_poly.entity_id
_entity_poly.type
_entity_poly.pdbx_seq_one_letter_code
_entity_poly.pdbx_strand_id
1 'polypeptide(L)'
;MDFDRLLQQLRILDPSVLDMPPSPRQEQLVRAVLQAVRNAAEQTAPGKPQHLPGLGVFRHRPPPPEGEAGGRPRRRMMFVPDETPALQEDTARRWRDALCQAEPPLPDPQGRFVVLFSPKSASSSVLIWFFHVLGLYDEARSYDEWPHQYRLRRFYQREDYLAARATVGPAQVQVLKVVRDPLRRAVSSFRHAVGLGYANEAIRRAIGVDVDTQGLSFRQFIDFLETEDLAHCDVHHREQWHPLEAVKAPDMVINIDRGDLFSGLNAFEARLGLPITDLRQLSWLHELQATRVPEVMTGDLDTLYQRPLTVSQARHGPWPAHLLSADARQRLQRLYGRDVMLYA
;
A
#
# COMPACT_ATOMS: atom_id res chain seq x y z
N MET A 1 -9.71 -20.08 8.68
CA MET A 1 -8.93 -19.88 7.45
C MET A 1 -8.69 -21.26 6.85
N ASP A 2 -9.11 -21.50 5.62
CA ASP A 2 -9.10 -22.84 5.00
C ASP A 2 -7.73 -23.14 4.37
N PHE A 3 -7.33 -24.42 4.38
CA PHE A 3 -6.06 -24.94 3.86
C PHE A 3 -5.86 -24.55 2.39
N ASP A 4 -6.93 -24.61 1.59
CA ASP A 4 -6.91 -24.22 0.18
C ASP A 4 -6.61 -22.73 -0.02
N ARG A 5 -7.04 -21.87 0.91
CA ARG A 5 -6.83 -20.42 0.84
C ARG A 5 -5.39 -20.02 1.21
N LEU A 6 -4.77 -20.76 2.14
CA LEU A 6 -3.36 -20.56 2.52
C LEU A 6 -2.41 -21.05 1.41
N LEU A 7 -2.75 -22.17 0.76
CA LEU A 7 -2.02 -22.66 -0.41
C LEU A 7 -2.17 -21.73 -1.62
N GLN A 8 -3.35 -21.13 -1.83
CA GLN A 8 -3.54 -20.11 -2.87
C GLN A 8 -2.63 -18.88 -2.65
N GLN A 9 -2.49 -18.42 -1.40
CA GLN A 9 -1.61 -17.30 -1.08
C GLN A 9 -0.12 -17.64 -1.28
N LEU A 10 0.29 -18.88 -1.02
CA LEU A 10 1.66 -19.33 -1.29
C LEU A 10 1.93 -19.56 -2.79
N ARG A 11 0.93 -20.00 -3.56
CA ARG A 11 0.98 -20.16 -5.03
C ARG A 11 1.17 -18.82 -5.77
N ILE A 12 0.71 -17.72 -5.20
CA ILE A 12 0.91 -16.36 -5.74
C ILE A 12 2.37 -15.91 -5.62
N LEU A 13 3.16 -16.48 -4.70
CA LEU A 13 4.51 -16.01 -4.37
C LEU A 13 5.63 -16.77 -5.10
N ASP A 14 5.35 -17.92 -5.70
CA ASP A 14 6.34 -18.72 -6.46
C ASP A 14 5.68 -19.66 -7.50
N PRO A 15 5.66 -19.29 -8.80
CA PRO A 15 5.06 -20.12 -9.86
C PRO A 15 5.85 -21.41 -10.17
N SER A 16 7.07 -21.57 -9.66
CA SER A 16 7.90 -22.76 -9.95
C SER A 16 7.49 -24.02 -9.17
N VAL A 17 6.53 -23.89 -8.25
CA VAL A 17 5.98 -24.98 -7.42
C VAL A 17 4.87 -25.78 -8.15
N LEU A 18 4.62 -25.51 -9.43
CA LEU A 18 3.42 -25.98 -10.13
C LEU A 18 3.31 -27.49 -10.41
N ASP A 19 4.34 -28.32 -10.19
CA ASP A 19 4.28 -29.75 -10.56
C ASP A 19 4.76 -30.75 -9.49
N MET A 20 4.91 -30.35 -8.22
CA MET A 20 5.33 -31.29 -7.16
C MET A 20 4.31 -31.34 -6.02
N PRO A 21 3.82 -32.53 -5.61
CA PRO A 21 2.98 -32.65 -4.43
C PRO A 21 3.76 -32.16 -3.19
N PRO A 22 3.09 -31.50 -2.22
CA PRO A 22 3.74 -30.98 -1.04
C PRO A 22 4.45 -32.11 -0.28
N SER A 23 5.67 -31.87 0.15
CA SER A 23 6.39 -32.85 0.96
C SER A 23 5.66 -33.07 2.29
N PRO A 24 5.76 -34.27 2.91
CA PRO A 24 5.16 -34.56 4.21
C PRO A 24 5.53 -33.54 5.31
N ARG A 25 6.73 -32.94 5.20
CA ARG A 25 7.22 -31.90 6.10
C ARG A 25 6.48 -30.57 5.95
N GLN A 26 6.09 -30.20 4.74
CA GLN A 26 5.30 -28.99 4.47
C GLN A 26 3.86 -29.17 4.96
N GLU A 27 3.25 -30.35 4.75
CA GLU A 27 1.92 -30.65 5.30
C GLU A 27 1.91 -30.59 6.83
N GLN A 28 2.94 -31.14 7.47
CA GLN A 28 3.07 -31.14 8.93
C GLN A 28 3.25 -29.73 9.49
N LEU A 29 4.01 -28.87 8.81
CA LEU A 29 4.18 -27.46 9.19
C LEU A 29 2.87 -26.66 9.07
N VAL A 30 2.13 -26.83 7.99
CA VAL A 30 0.84 -26.16 7.79
C VAL A 30 -0.19 -26.61 8.83
N ARG A 31 -0.26 -27.92 9.13
CA ARG A 31 -1.12 -28.44 10.20
C ARG A 31 -0.78 -27.85 11.56
N ALA A 32 0.50 -27.70 11.88
CA ALA A 32 0.95 -27.11 13.14
C ALA A 32 0.53 -25.63 13.24
N VAL A 33 0.68 -24.86 12.17
CA VAL A 33 0.28 -23.44 12.11
C VAL A 33 -1.24 -23.29 12.26
N LEU A 34 -2.03 -24.10 11.55
CA LEU A 34 -3.49 -24.06 11.65
C LEU A 34 -4.00 -24.42 13.04
N GLN A 35 -3.35 -25.38 13.71
CA GLN A 35 -3.68 -25.75 15.08
C GLN A 35 -3.34 -24.62 16.06
N ALA A 36 -2.19 -23.95 15.89
CA ALA A 36 -1.80 -22.82 16.73
C ALA A 36 -2.79 -21.65 16.59
N VAL A 37 -3.24 -21.35 15.37
CA VAL A 37 -4.24 -20.30 15.09
C VAL A 37 -5.59 -20.64 15.72
N ARG A 38 -6.02 -21.91 15.67
CA ARG A 38 -7.27 -22.37 16.30
C ARG A 38 -7.21 -22.22 17.82
N ASN A 39 -6.11 -22.65 18.44
CA ASN A 39 -5.91 -22.54 19.89
C ASN A 39 -5.93 -21.07 20.35
N ALA A 40 -5.35 -20.15 19.57
CA ALA A 40 -5.36 -18.71 19.87
C ALA A 40 -6.76 -18.09 19.75
N ALA A 41 -7.57 -18.56 18.79
CA ALA A 41 -8.95 -18.11 18.61
C ALA A 41 -9.88 -18.59 19.75
N GLU A 42 -9.65 -19.79 20.28
CA GLU A 42 -10.41 -20.33 21.41
C GLU A 42 -10.10 -19.60 22.73
N GLN A 43 -8.89 -19.05 22.86
CA GLN A 43 -8.47 -18.26 24.03
C GLN A 43 -9.00 -16.81 24.02
N THR A 44 -9.59 -16.34 22.92
CA THR A 44 -10.02 -14.94 22.74
C THR A 44 -11.55 -14.75 22.68
N ALA A 45 -12.34 -15.80 22.91
CA ALA A 45 -13.81 -15.67 22.95
C ALA A 45 -14.29 -14.98 24.24
N PRO A 46 -15.03 -13.85 24.16
CA PRO A 46 -15.49 -13.10 25.34
C PRO A 46 -16.66 -13.78 26.06
N GLY A 47 -16.55 -13.87 27.38
CA GLY A 47 -17.64 -14.25 28.29
C GLY A 47 -18.77 -13.22 28.33
N LYS A 48 -19.99 -13.70 28.63
CA LYS A 48 -21.27 -12.96 28.65
C LYS A 48 -21.24 -11.62 29.42
N PRO A 49 -22.00 -10.60 28.99
CA PRO A 49 -22.06 -9.30 29.66
C PRO A 49 -22.87 -9.37 30.96
N GLN A 50 -22.31 -8.80 32.03
CA GLN A 50 -23.03 -8.46 33.25
C GLN A 50 -23.64 -7.05 33.14
N HIS A 51 -24.88 -6.94 33.60
CA HIS A 51 -25.66 -5.71 33.71
C HIS A 51 -24.99 -4.65 34.60
N LEU A 52 -25.05 -3.38 34.19
CA LEU A 52 -24.91 -2.21 35.07
C LEU A 52 -26.10 -1.26 34.87
N PRO A 53 -26.77 -0.79 35.95
CA PRO A 53 -27.84 0.20 35.87
C PRO A 53 -27.35 1.62 36.21
N GLY A 54 -28.02 2.64 35.65
CA GLY A 54 -28.00 4.00 36.23
C GLY A 54 -27.76 5.14 35.25
N LEU A 55 -28.80 5.55 34.51
CA LEU A 55 -28.84 6.82 33.77
C LEU A 55 -29.40 7.91 34.70
N GLY A 56 -28.53 8.81 35.15
CA GLY A 56 -28.87 10.03 35.87
C GLY A 56 -29.30 11.15 34.92
N VAL A 57 -30.43 11.78 35.26
CA VAL A 57 -31.10 12.86 34.53
C VAL A 57 -30.28 14.16 34.58
N PHE A 58 -29.92 14.71 33.42
CA PHE A 58 -29.38 16.07 33.30
C PHE A 58 -30.50 17.11 33.37
N ARG A 59 -30.44 18.01 34.36
CA ARG A 59 -31.30 19.19 34.44
C ARG A 59 -30.69 20.34 33.65
N HIS A 60 -31.54 21.03 32.87
CA HIS A 60 -31.24 22.26 32.16
C HIS A 60 -30.71 23.35 33.10
N ARG A 61 -29.63 24.01 32.68
CA ARG A 61 -29.10 25.24 33.31
C ARG A 61 -29.58 26.45 32.47
N PRO A 62 -30.09 27.52 33.08
CA PRO A 62 -30.51 28.71 32.36
C PRO A 62 -29.30 29.53 31.87
N PRO A 63 -29.48 30.37 30.83
CA PRO A 63 -28.40 31.20 30.29
C PRO A 63 -28.05 32.35 31.25
N PRO A 64 -26.80 32.85 31.23
CA PRO A 64 -26.40 34.01 32.02
C PRO A 64 -26.92 35.32 31.40
N PRO A 65 -27.06 36.39 32.20
CA PRO A 65 -27.54 37.67 31.73
C PRO A 65 -26.49 38.42 30.90
N GLU A 66 -26.98 39.15 29.91
CA GLU A 66 -26.21 40.08 29.08
C GLU A 66 -25.85 41.33 29.88
N GLY A 67 -24.57 41.73 29.85
CA GLY A 67 -24.09 42.92 30.55
C GLY A 67 -22.59 43.20 30.37
N GLU A 68 -22.31 44.08 29.42
CA GLU A 68 -21.25 45.11 29.39
C GLU A 68 -19.74 44.76 29.34
N ALA A 69 -19.19 45.04 28.14
CA ALA A 69 -18.11 45.99 27.85
C ALA A 69 -16.73 45.89 28.54
N GLY A 70 -15.69 45.83 27.68
CA GLY A 70 -14.45 46.58 27.89
C GLY A 70 -13.26 45.78 28.44
N GLY A 71 -12.62 44.96 27.60
CA GLY A 71 -11.33 44.33 27.95
C GLY A 71 -10.50 43.98 26.73
N ARG A 72 -9.29 44.53 26.65
CA ARG A 72 -8.26 44.30 25.61
C ARG A 72 -8.13 42.80 25.26
N PRO A 73 -7.81 42.44 23.99
CA PRO A 73 -7.70 41.05 23.59
C PRO A 73 -6.50 40.39 24.27
N ARG A 74 -6.74 39.73 25.40
CA ARG A 74 -5.81 38.74 25.94
C ARG A 74 -5.76 37.61 24.91
N ARG A 75 -4.57 37.33 24.36
CA ARG A 75 -4.29 36.10 23.63
C ARG A 75 -4.83 34.94 24.47
N ARG A 76 -5.96 34.38 24.04
CA ARG A 76 -6.45 33.11 24.54
C ARG A 76 -5.39 32.10 24.10
N MET A 77 -4.48 31.73 25.01
CA MET A 77 -3.75 30.47 24.84
C MET A 77 -4.85 29.41 24.77
N MET A 78 -5.08 28.89 23.58
CA MET A 78 -5.93 27.72 23.43
C MET A 78 -5.21 26.61 24.19
N PHE A 79 -5.77 26.26 25.35
CA PHE A 79 -5.41 25.06 26.07
C PHE A 79 -5.78 23.91 25.13
N VAL A 80 -4.81 23.38 24.40
CA VAL A 80 -4.96 22.08 23.74
C VAL A 80 -4.98 21.09 24.90
N PRO A 81 -6.12 20.44 25.20
CA PRO A 81 -6.17 19.48 26.27
C PRO A 81 -5.14 18.39 25.97
N ASP A 82 -4.27 18.13 26.92
CA ASP A 82 -3.34 17.00 26.84
C ASP A 82 -4.18 15.74 26.61
N GLU A 83 -3.84 14.96 25.57
CA GLU A 83 -4.61 13.75 25.24
C GLU A 83 -4.60 12.81 26.45
N THR A 84 -5.75 12.24 26.78
CA THR A 84 -5.83 11.33 27.92
C THR A 84 -4.93 10.10 27.69
N PRO A 85 -4.34 9.49 28.74
CA PRO A 85 -3.50 8.30 28.59
C PRO A 85 -4.17 7.16 27.79
N ALA A 86 -5.49 7.00 27.90
CA ALA A 86 -6.26 6.03 27.13
C ALA A 86 -6.28 6.32 25.62
N LEU A 87 -6.35 7.59 25.22
CA LEU A 87 -6.27 8.01 23.80
C LEU A 87 -4.87 7.80 23.22
N GLN A 88 -3.83 8.04 24.04
CA GLN A 88 -2.44 7.79 23.64
C GLN A 88 -2.17 6.30 23.43
N GLU A 89 -2.69 5.44 24.31
CA GLU A 89 -2.57 3.99 24.18
C GLU A 89 -3.35 3.44 22.97
N ASP A 90 -4.55 3.99 22.70
CA ASP A 90 -5.33 3.67 21.49
C ASP A 90 -4.59 4.03 20.21
N THR A 91 -4.04 5.24 20.16
CA THR A 91 -3.25 5.76 19.05
C THR A 91 -2.00 4.89 18.80
N ALA A 92 -1.27 4.56 19.86
CA ALA A 92 -0.10 3.70 19.78
C ALA A 92 -0.45 2.28 19.31
N ARG A 93 -1.59 1.73 19.75
CA ARG A 93 -2.07 0.42 19.28
C ARG A 93 -2.43 0.46 17.80
N ARG A 94 -3.26 1.41 17.37
CA ARG A 94 -3.67 1.55 15.96
C ARG A 94 -2.48 1.78 15.04
N TRP A 95 -1.48 2.52 15.49
CA TRP A 95 -0.21 2.70 14.79
C TRP A 95 0.54 1.37 14.59
N ARG A 96 0.74 0.60 15.66
CA ARG A 96 1.40 -0.72 15.59
C ARG A 96 0.61 -1.70 14.71
N ASP A 97 -0.71 -1.70 14.82
CA ASP A 97 -1.58 -2.55 13.99
C ASP A 97 -1.45 -2.16 12.50
N ALA A 98 -1.37 -0.87 12.19
CA ALA A 98 -1.15 -0.38 10.83
C ALA A 98 0.25 -0.72 10.30
N LEU A 99 1.28 -0.69 11.14
CA LEU A 99 2.63 -1.18 10.79
C LEU A 99 2.67 -2.70 10.59
N CYS A 100 1.64 -3.42 11.04
CA CYS A 100 1.56 -4.88 10.96
C CYS A 100 0.61 -5.44 9.89
N GLN A 101 0.13 -4.59 8.99
CA GLN A 101 -0.68 -5.00 7.86
C GLN A 101 0.06 -5.97 6.92
N ALA A 102 -0.70 -6.73 6.12
CA ALA A 102 -0.17 -7.71 5.17
C ALA A 102 0.82 -7.10 4.15
N GLU A 103 0.65 -5.83 3.83
CA GLU A 103 1.67 -5.00 3.18
C GLU A 103 2.26 -4.02 4.18
N PRO A 104 3.30 -4.41 4.92
CA PRO A 104 3.75 -3.58 6.00
C PRO A 104 4.53 -2.37 5.45
N PRO A 105 4.29 -1.16 6.01
CA PRO A 105 5.15 0.00 5.81
C PRO A 105 6.61 -0.31 6.07
N LEU A 106 7.50 0.59 5.64
CA LEU A 106 8.94 0.46 5.87
C LEU A 106 9.41 1.43 6.95
N PRO A 107 9.34 1.07 8.24
CA PRO A 107 10.07 1.81 9.26
C PRO A 107 11.58 1.66 9.05
N ASP A 108 12.28 2.78 9.17
CA ASP A 108 13.71 2.80 9.41
C ASP A 108 13.99 2.18 10.79
N PRO A 109 14.90 1.19 10.90
CA PRO A 109 15.22 0.54 12.18
C PRO A 109 15.73 1.48 13.28
N GLN A 110 16.27 2.65 12.91
CA GLN A 110 16.70 3.67 13.87
C GLN A 110 15.55 4.57 14.35
N GLY A 111 14.33 4.35 13.85
CA GLY A 111 13.14 5.09 14.25
C GLY A 111 13.10 6.54 13.76
N ARG A 112 13.79 6.87 12.67
CA ARG A 112 13.80 8.24 12.10
C ARG A 112 12.60 8.50 11.20
N PHE A 113 12.21 7.51 10.40
CA PHE A 113 11.12 7.65 9.44
C PHE A 113 10.38 6.35 9.11
N VAL A 114 9.21 6.49 8.50
CA VAL A 114 8.43 5.39 7.91
C VAL A 114 8.10 5.73 6.46
N VAL A 115 8.32 4.78 5.56
CA VAL A 115 7.94 4.91 4.15
C VAL A 115 6.67 4.13 3.88
N LEU A 116 5.68 4.82 3.31
CA LEU A 116 4.51 4.27 2.68
C LEU A 116 4.68 4.41 1.17
N PHE A 117 4.46 3.32 0.42
CA PHE A 117 4.30 3.43 -1.02
C PHE A 117 3.24 2.44 -1.50
N SER A 118 2.65 2.75 -2.64
CA SER A 118 1.71 1.84 -3.30
C SER A 118 2.41 1.11 -4.45
N PRO A 119 2.08 -0.17 -4.69
CA PRO A 119 2.50 -0.84 -5.91
C PRO A 119 2.15 0.00 -7.14
N LYS A 120 3.01 -0.04 -8.16
CA LYS A 120 2.90 0.75 -9.40
C LYS A 120 3.14 2.27 -9.25
N SER A 121 3.60 2.71 -8.08
CA SER A 121 4.03 4.10 -7.80
C SER A 121 5.55 4.21 -7.64
N ALA A 122 6.29 3.67 -8.61
CA ALA A 122 7.77 3.58 -8.57
C ALA A 122 8.34 2.81 -7.36
N SER A 123 7.58 1.83 -6.84
CA SER A 123 7.92 1.04 -5.65
C SER A 123 9.32 0.42 -5.67
N SER A 124 9.80 -0.07 -6.82
CA SER A 124 11.15 -0.65 -6.92
C SER A 124 12.24 0.39 -6.72
N SER A 125 12.07 1.60 -7.28
CA SER A 125 13.02 2.71 -7.07
C SER A 125 13.02 3.19 -5.62
N VAL A 126 11.83 3.28 -5.00
CA VAL A 126 11.70 3.62 -3.57
C VAL A 126 12.39 2.58 -2.68
N LEU A 127 12.27 1.28 -2.99
CA LEU A 127 12.94 0.22 -2.24
C LEU A 127 14.46 0.30 -2.37
N ILE A 128 14.98 0.53 -3.56
CA ILE A 128 16.42 0.65 -3.80
C ILE A 128 16.99 1.83 -3.01
N TRP A 129 16.32 2.99 -3.07
CA TRP A 129 16.67 4.15 -2.25
C TRP A 129 16.61 3.83 -0.76
N PHE A 130 15.54 3.20 -0.29
CA PHE A 130 15.39 2.84 1.12
C PHE A 130 16.52 1.92 1.60
N PHE A 131 16.84 0.87 0.84
CA PHE A 131 17.96 -0.01 1.17
C PHE A 131 19.31 0.73 1.11
N HIS A 132 19.49 1.68 0.21
CA HIS A 132 20.67 2.54 0.19
C HIS A 132 20.80 3.37 1.48
N VAL A 133 19.74 4.06 1.89
CA VAL A 133 19.72 4.87 3.13
C VAL A 133 19.99 4.02 4.38
N LEU A 134 19.61 2.74 4.36
CA LEU A 134 19.91 1.79 5.45
C LEU A 134 21.30 1.13 5.37
N GLY A 135 22.09 1.40 4.31
CA GLY A 135 23.37 0.72 4.08
C GLY A 135 23.22 -0.75 3.65
N LEU A 136 22.05 -1.15 3.15
CA LEU A 136 21.69 -2.51 2.70
C LEU A 136 21.70 -2.65 1.18
N TYR A 137 22.12 -1.63 0.42
CA TYR A 137 22.06 -1.64 -1.05
C TYR A 137 22.79 -2.84 -1.67
N ASP A 138 24.05 -3.07 -1.29
CA ASP A 138 24.87 -4.15 -1.88
C ASP A 138 24.36 -5.53 -1.47
N GLU A 139 23.91 -5.68 -0.21
CA GLU A 139 23.29 -6.92 0.29
C GLU A 139 22.01 -7.24 -0.50
N ALA A 140 21.12 -6.26 -0.66
CA ALA A 140 19.86 -6.43 -1.35
C ALA A 140 20.06 -6.72 -2.84
N ARG A 141 20.98 -6.01 -3.50
CA ARG A 141 21.31 -6.20 -4.91
C ARG A 141 21.93 -7.57 -5.18
N SER A 142 22.77 -8.06 -4.28
CA SER A 142 23.41 -9.38 -4.41
C SER A 142 22.43 -10.53 -4.21
N TYR A 143 21.30 -10.28 -3.53
CA TYR A 143 20.31 -11.29 -3.25
C TYR A 143 19.42 -11.62 -4.46
N ASP A 144 18.91 -10.59 -5.15
CA ASP A 144 18.00 -10.75 -6.30
C ASP A 144 17.99 -9.48 -7.17
N GLU A 145 17.77 -9.65 -8.48
CA GLU A 145 17.63 -8.51 -9.41
C GLU A 145 16.40 -7.65 -9.07
N TRP A 146 15.35 -8.23 -8.48
CA TRP A 146 14.13 -7.56 -8.09
C TRP A 146 14.18 -7.19 -6.59
N PRO A 147 14.20 -5.89 -6.22
CA PRO A 147 14.32 -5.46 -4.81
C PRO A 147 13.17 -5.94 -3.93
N HIS A 148 12.03 -6.27 -4.55
CA HIS A 148 10.88 -6.84 -3.84
C HIS A 148 11.17 -8.24 -3.28
N GLN A 149 12.03 -9.05 -3.91
CA GLN A 149 12.39 -10.37 -3.40
C GLN A 149 13.21 -10.26 -2.11
N TYR A 150 14.22 -9.37 -2.09
CA TYR A 150 14.96 -9.09 -0.86
C TYR A 150 14.03 -8.55 0.23
N ARG A 151 13.13 -7.61 -0.10
CA ARG A 151 12.14 -7.10 0.86
C ARG A 151 11.35 -8.21 1.54
N LEU A 152 10.72 -9.08 0.73
CA LEU A 152 9.79 -10.09 1.20
C LEU A 152 10.48 -11.27 1.89
N ARG A 153 11.61 -11.73 1.32
CA ARG A 153 12.28 -12.97 1.74
C ARG A 153 13.40 -12.75 2.75
N ARG A 154 13.91 -11.53 2.90
CA ARG A 154 15.01 -11.20 3.83
C ARG A 154 14.69 -10.03 4.75
N PHE A 155 14.45 -8.84 4.21
CA PHE A 155 14.32 -7.62 5.01
C PHE A 155 13.21 -7.73 6.06
N TYR A 156 12.03 -8.22 5.70
CA TYR A 156 10.91 -8.40 6.64
C TYR A 156 11.12 -9.43 7.74
N GLN A 157 12.18 -10.24 7.64
CA GLN A 157 12.55 -11.24 8.65
C GLN A 157 13.67 -10.75 9.57
N ARG A 158 14.27 -9.58 9.31
CA ARG A 158 15.35 -9.06 10.14
C ARG A 158 14.84 -8.63 11.51
N GLU A 159 15.63 -8.92 12.53
CA GLU A 159 15.29 -8.60 13.92
C GLU A 159 15.12 -7.09 14.14
N ASP A 160 15.97 -6.27 13.52
CA ASP A 160 15.94 -4.81 13.62
C ASP A 160 14.67 -4.20 13.01
N TYR A 161 14.23 -4.72 11.87
CA TYR A 161 12.95 -4.35 11.25
C TYR A 161 11.74 -4.76 12.11
N LEU A 162 11.74 -5.99 12.62
CA LEU A 162 10.64 -6.49 13.47
C LEU A 162 10.57 -5.70 14.78
N ALA A 163 11.71 -5.38 15.39
CA ALA A 163 11.79 -4.53 16.55
C ALA A 163 11.21 -3.13 16.25
N ALA A 164 11.61 -2.51 15.14
CA ALA A 164 11.12 -1.19 14.76
C ALA A 164 9.59 -1.16 14.57
N ARG A 165 9.00 -2.22 13.99
CA ARG A 165 7.53 -2.33 13.88
C ARG A 165 6.82 -2.35 15.24
N ALA A 166 7.46 -2.90 16.26
CA ALA A 166 6.91 -2.99 17.60
C ALA A 166 7.10 -1.71 18.42
N THR A 167 8.20 -0.98 18.19
CA THR A 167 8.64 0.11 19.08
C THR A 167 8.48 1.51 18.51
N VAL A 168 8.53 1.68 17.19
CA VAL A 168 8.41 3.00 16.56
C VAL A 168 7.03 3.58 16.85
N GLY A 169 7.00 4.80 17.41
CA GLY A 169 5.77 5.53 17.70
C GLY A 169 5.50 6.67 16.70
N PRO A 170 4.22 7.05 16.47
CA PRO A 170 3.86 8.06 15.47
C PRO A 170 4.48 9.44 15.75
N ALA A 171 4.68 9.81 17.01
CA ALA A 171 5.24 11.11 17.39
C ALA A 171 6.75 11.25 17.10
N GLN A 172 7.46 10.14 16.90
CA GLN A 172 8.92 10.11 16.83
C GLN A 172 9.47 10.04 15.41
N VAL A 173 8.62 9.76 14.42
CA VAL A 173 9.03 9.54 13.03
C VAL A 173 8.48 10.60 12.09
N GLN A 174 9.20 10.83 10.99
CA GLN A 174 8.62 11.43 9.79
C GLN A 174 8.01 10.34 8.89
N VAL A 175 6.85 10.61 8.31
CA VAL A 175 6.16 9.69 7.39
C VAL A 175 6.30 10.21 5.97
N LEU A 176 6.99 9.44 5.12
CA LEU A 176 7.05 9.65 3.68
C LEU A 176 6.00 8.80 3.00
N LYS A 177 5.22 9.40 2.10
CA LYS A 177 4.28 8.69 1.23
C LYS A 177 4.68 8.87 -0.24
N VAL A 178 4.84 7.78 -0.97
CA VAL A 178 5.07 7.80 -2.43
C VAL A 178 3.87 7.21 -3.15
N VAL A 179 3.25 8.02 -3.99
CA VAL A 179 2.02 7.71 -4.73
C VAL A 179 2.16 8.07 -6.20
N ARG A 180 1.16 7.69 -6.95
CA ARG A 180 1.00 8.00 -8.36
C ARG A 180 -0.38 8.60 -8.59
N ASP A 181 -0.57 9.36 -9.68
CA ASP A 181 -1.92 9.70 -10.13
C ASP A 181 -2.78 8.40 -10.22
N PRO A 182 -3.94 8.32 -9.56
CA PRO A 182 -4.68 7.06 -9.43
C PRO A 182 -5.13 6.49 -10.78
N LEU A 183 -5.46 7.36 -11.75
CA LEU A 183 -5.89 6.95 -13.08
C LEU A 183 -4.71 6.38 -13.89
N ARG A 184 -3.55 7.05 -13.88
CA ARG A 184 -2.32 6.52 -14.48
C ARG A 184 -1.82 5.27 -13.78
N ARG A 185 -2.04 5.16 -12.46
CA ARG A 185 -1.75 3.94 -11.70
C ARG A 185 -2.59 2.77 -12.19
N ALA A 186 -3.91 2.95 -12.38
CA ALA A 186 -4.79 1.91 -12.92
C ALA A 186 -4.33 1.39 -14.30
N VAL A 187 -3.84 2.27 -15.18
CA VAL A 187 -3.23 1.85 -16.46
C VAL A 187 -1.98 0.98 -16.25
N SER A 188 -1.15 1.33 -15.27
CA SER A 188 0.03 0.54 -14.92
C SER A 188 -0.33 -0.81 -14.29
N SER A 189 -1.38 -0.85 -13.47
CA SER A 189 -1.95 -2.05 -12.87
C SER A 189 -2.52 -2.98 -13.94
N PHE A 190 -3.26 -2.44 -14.91
CA PHE A 190 -3.79 -3.18 -16.05
C PHE A 190 -2.68 -3.91 -16.82
N ARG A 191 -1.62 -3.20 -17.22
CA ARG A 191 -0.48 -3.85 -17.88
C ARG A 191 0.13 -4.96 -17.05
N HIS A 192 0.23 -4.75 -15.73
CA HIS A 192 0.77 -5.73 -14.81
C HIS A 192 -0.14 -6.97 -14.67
N ALA A 193 -1.46 -6.77 -14.65
CA ALA A 193 -2.46 -7.83 -14.58
C ALA A 193 -2.38 -8.71 -15.83
N VAL A 194 -2.34 -8.10 -17.02
CA VAL A 194 -2.20 -8.83 -18.29
C VAL A 194 -0.83 -9.52 -18.39
N GLY A 195 0.24 -8.83 -18.00
CA GLY A 195 1.59 -9.37 -18.15
C GLY A 195 1.91 -10.51 -17.18
N LEU A 196 1.51 -10.39 -15.91
CA LEU A 196 1.88 -11.37 -14.87
C LEU A 196 0.75 -12.30 -14.48
N GLY A 197 -0.47 -12.06 -14.96
CA GLY A 197 -1.62 -12.93 -14.71
C GLY A 197 -2.12 -12.94 -13.27
N TYR A 198 -1.67 -12.01 -12.41
CA TYR A 198 -1.97 -12.04 -10.97
C TYR A 198 -3.47 -11.98 -10.66
N ALA A 199 -4.28 -11.43 -11.58
CA ALA A 199 -5.72 -11.28 -11.43
C ALA A 199 -6.54 -12.20 -12.35
N ASN A 200 -5.91 -13.11 -13.12
CA ASN A 200 -6.60 -13.89 -14.16
C ASN A 200 -7.80 -14.67 -13.64
N GLU A 201 -7.64 -15.40 -12.52
CA GLU A 201 -8.75 -16.15 -11.92
C GLU A 201 -9.88 -15.23 -11.44
N ALA A 202 -9.54 -14.09 -10.83
CA ALA A 202 -10.52 -13.14 -10.32
C ALA A 202 -11.31 -12.50 -11.47
N ILE A 203 -10.61 -12.07 -12.53
CA ILE A 203 -11.19 -11.52 -13.75
C ILE A 203 -12.12 -12.54 -14.42
N ARG A 204 -11.67 -13.80 -14.56
CA ARG A 204 -12.50 -14.86 -15.15
C ARG A 204 -13.78 -15.09 -14.36
N ARG A 205 -13.69 -15.11 -13.02
CA ARG A 205 -14.88 -15.28 -12.15
C ARG A 205 -15.82 -14.08 -12.19
N ALA A 206 -15.29 -12.87 -12.23
CA ALA A 206 -16.07 -11.64 -12.13
C ALA A 206 -16.78 -11.26 -13.44
N ILE A 207 -16.07 -11.36 -14.57
CA ILE A 207 -16.55 -10.85 -15.86
C ILE A 207 -16.47 -11.88 -17.01
N GLY A 208 -16.11 -13.14 -16.72
CA GLY A 208 -16.14 -14.23 -17.69
C GLY A 208 -15.02 -14.20 -18.75
N VAL A 209 -14.00 -13.37 -18.57
CA VAL A 209 -12.89 -13.22 -19.53
C VAL A 209 -11.73 -14.13 -19.17
N ASP A 210 -11.28 -14.92 -20.13
CA ASP A 210 -10.05 -15.70 -20.03
C ASP A 210 -8.87 -14.91 -20.61
N VAL A 211 -8.13 -14.22 -19.74
CA VAL A 211 -7.03 -13.32 -20.14
C VAL A 211 -5.93 -14.04 -20.93
N ASP A 212 -5.68 -15.32 -20.64
CA ASP A 212 -4.59 -16.07 -21.28
C ASP A 212 -4.90 -16.39 -22.75
N THR A 213 -6.17 -16.63 -23.08
CA THR A 213 -6.60 -17.01 -24.43
C THR A 213 -7.23 -15.86 -25.22
N GLN A 214 -7.93 -14.95 -24.53
CA GLN A 214 -8.70 -13.86 -25.15
C GLN A 214 -7.96 -12.51 -25.07
N GLY A 215 -6.96 -12.39 -24.19
CA GLY A 215 -6.45 -11.10 -23.76
C GLY A 215 -7.45 -10.33 -22.90
N LEU A 216 -7.11 -9.08 -22.58
CA LEU A 216 -7.95 -8.21 -21.77
C LEU A 216 -7.86 -6.78 -22.29
N SER A 217 -9.00 -6.12 -22.47
CA SER A 217 -9.03 -4.69 -22.79
C SER A 217 -9.00 -3.83 -21.52
N PHE A 218 -8.61 -2.56 -21.65
CA PHE A 218 -8.63 -1.67 -20.49
C PHE A 218 -10.06 -1.41 -20.00
N ARG A 219 -11.04 -1.37 -20.91
CA ARG A 219 -12.46 -1.34 -20.56
C ARG A 219 -12.87 -2.51 -19.68
N GLN A 220 -12.57 -3.74 -20.10
CA GLN A 220 -12.87 -4.95 -19.32
C GLN A 220 -12.12 -4.97 -17.98
N PHE A 221 -10.90 -4.45 -17.93
CA PHE A 221 -10.19 -4.31 -16.66
C PHE A 221 -10.93 -3.36 -15.70
N ILE A 222 -11.46 -2.23 -16.18
CA ILE A 222 -12.29 -1.35 -15.34
C ILE A 222 -13.61 -2.04 -14.96
N ASP A 223 -14.24 -2.79 -15.88
CA ASP A 223 -15.44 -3.59 -15.57
C ASP A 223 -15.15 -4.56 -14.41
N PHE A 224 -13.96 -5.19 -14.39
CA PHE A 224 -13.50 -6.02 -13.26
C PHE A 224 -13.29 -5.19 -11.98
N LEU A 225 -12.62 -4.04 -12.05
CA LEU A 225 -12.40 -3.19 -10.87
C LEU A 225 -13.72 -2.70 -10.23
N GLU A 226 -14.78 -2.51 -11.02
CA GLU A 226 -16.12 -2.16 -10.51
C GLU A 226 -16.79 -3.30 -9.71
N THR A 227 -16.26 -4.52 -9.80
CA THR A 227 -16.73 -5.67 -8.99
C THR A 227 -15.92 -5.89 -7.71
N GLU A 228 -14.76 -5.24 -7.56
CA GLU A 228 -13.85 -5.44 -6.44
C GLU A 228 -14.14 -4.46 -5.28
N ASP A 229 -13.91 -4.91 -4.05
CA ASP A 229 -13.76 -4.02 -2.89
C ASP A 229 -12.34 -3.42 -2.91
N LEU A 230 -12.20 -2.22 -3.48
CA LEU A 230 -10.90 -1.56 -3.64
C LEU A 230 -10.22 -1.17 -2.33
N ALA A 231 -10.86 -1.34 -1.16
CA ALA A 231 -10.20 -1.22 0.14
C ALA A 231 -9.52 -2.53 0.58
N HIS A 232 -9.98 -3.68 0.07
CA HIS A 232 -9.56 -5.02 0.52
C HIS A 232 -9.19 -6.00 -0.61
N CYS A 233 -8.94 -5.51 -1.82
CA CYS A 233 -8.53 -6.31 -2.98
C CYS A 233 -7.00 -6.49 -3.10
N ASP A 234 -6.55 -7.04 -4.23
CA ASP A 234 -5.13 -7.15 -4.53
C ASP A 234 -4.46 -5.77 -4.63
N VAL A 235 -3.29 -5.72 -4.03
CA VAL A 235 -2.47 -4.54 -3.73
C VAL A 235 -2.05 -3.76 -4.96
N HIS A 236 -1.97 -4.42 -6.12
CA HIS A 236 -1.57 -3.79 -7.37
C HIS A 236 -2.64 -2.86 -7.92
N HIS A 237 -3.89 -3.02 -7.52
CA HIS A 237 -5.00 -2.17 -7.94
C HIS A 237 -5.87 -1.65 -6.78
N ARG A 238 -5.57 -2.04 -5.54
CA ARG A 238 -6.15 -1.46 -4.31
C ARG A 238 -5.95 0.05 -4.24
N GLU A 239 -6.82 0.76 -3.52
CA GLU A 239 -6.60 2.15 -3.12
C GLU A 239 -5.20 2.37 -2.54
N GLN A 240 -4.64 3.55 -2.80
CA GLN A 240 -3.32 3.94 -2.35
C GLN A 240 -3.33 4.40 -0.89
N TRP A 241 -4.46 4.90 -0.39
CA TRP A 241 -4.60 5.26 1.01
C TRP A 241 -4.25 4.09 1.94
N HIS A 242 -3.46 4.36 2.98
CA HIS A 242 -3.04 3.36 3.96
C HIS A 242 -3.62 3.65 5.35
N PRO A 243 -4.06 2.64 6.13
CA PRO A 243 -4.62 2.85 7.48
C PRO A 243 -3.76 3.65 8.45
N LEU A 244 -2.43 3.59 8.29
CA LEU A 244 -1.49 4.40 9.07
C LEU A 244 -1.77 5.91 8.97
N GLU A 245 -2.29 6.37 7.84
CA GLU A 245 -2.63 7.77 7.61
C GLU A 245 -3.81 8.26 8.45
N ALA A 246 -4.67 7.36 8.95
CA ALA A 246 -5.72 7.70 9.93
C ALA A 246 -5.15 7.99 11.34
N VAL A 247 -3.92 7.58 11.60
CA VAL A 247 -3.25 7.78 12.89
C VAL A 247 -2.27 8.95 12.81
N LYS A 248 -1.50 9.05 11.72
CA LYS A 248 -0.64 10.19 11.42
C LYS A 248 -0.59 10.43 9.92
N ALA A 249 -0.98 11.64 9.52
CA ALA A 249 -0.86 12.08 8.13
C ALA A 249 0.61 12.05 7.67
N PRO A 250 0.89 11.77 6.38
CA PRO A 250 2.24 11.88 5.85
C PRO A 250 2.83 13.27 6.05
N ASP A 251 4.05 13.35 6.56
CA ASP A 251 4.80 14.61 6.66
C ASP A 251 5.27 15.08 5.28
N MET A 252 5.41 14.15 4.33
CA MET A 252 5.70 14.45 2.93
C MET A 252 5.01 13.45 2.00
N VAL A 253 4.38 13.95 0.93
CA VAL A 253 3.79 13.14 -0.14
C VAL A 253 4.53 13.44 -1.45
N ILE A 254 5.04 12.40 -2.10
CA ILE A 254 5.62 12.46 -3.44
C ILE A 254 4.62 11.81 -4.40
N ASN A 255 4.04 12.60 -5.30
CA ASN A 255 3.31 12.06 -6.46
C ASN A 255 4.23 12.05 -7.69
N ILE A 256 4.61 10.85 -8.14
CA ILE A 256 5.58 10.64 -9.22
C ILE A 256 5.11 11.10 -10.61
N ASP A 257 3.82 11.42 -10.77
CA ASP A 257 3.27 11.97 -12.01
C ASP A 257 3.22 13.50 -12.01
N ARG A 258 3.53 14.13 -10.87
CA ARG A 258 3.46 15.59 -10.66
C ARG A 258 4.80 16.23 -10.33
N GLY A 259 5.75 15.44 -9.85
CA GLY A 259 7.09 15.90 -9.50
C GLY A 259 8.13 14.82 -9.77
N ASP A 260 9.39 15.24 -9.74
CA ASP A 260 10.52 14.34 -9.87
C ASP A 260 10.72 13.53 -8.58
N LEU A 261 10.70 12.20 -8.70
CA LEU A 261 10.86 11.29 -7.56
C LEU A 261 12.19 11.54 -6.84
N PHE A 262 13.29 11.74 -7.57
CA PHE A 262 14.62 11.83 -6.98
C PHE A 262 14.77 13.12 -6.17
N SER A 263 14.33 14.24 -6.73
CA SER A 263 14.27 15.52 -6.03
C SER A 263 13.41 15.42 -4.77
N GLY A 264 12.28 14.71 -4.83
CA GLY A 264 11.42 14.47 -3.67
C GLY A 264 12.11 13.64 -2.58
N LEU A 265 12.78 12.55 -2.94
CA LEU A 265 13.53 11.71 -2.00
C LEU A 265 14.68 12.48 -1.35
N ASN A 266 15.44 13.23 -2.14
CA ASN A 266 16.54 14.06 -1.64
C ASN A 266 16.04 15.18 -0.71
N ALA A 267 14.89 15.79 -1.01
CA ALA A 267 14.27 16.77 -0.12
C ALA A 267 13.82 16.13 1.21
N PHE A 268 13.35 14.88 1.18
CA PHE A 268 13.02 14.13 2.39
C PHE A 268 14.26 13.81 3.23
N GLU A 269 15.36 13.40 2.61
CA GLU A 269 16.66 13.21 3.28
C GLU A 269 17.15 14.50 3.93
N ALA A 270 17.12 15.62 3.19
CA ALA A 270 17.52 16.93 3.69
C ALA A 270 16.71 17.34 4.94
N ARG A 271 15.39 17.10 4.93
CA ARG A 271 14.50 17.38 6.06
C ARG A 271 14.88 16.60 7.32
N LEU A 272 15.40 15.38 7.15
CA LEU A 272 15.85 14.52 8.23
C LEU A 272 17.32 14.76 8.64
N GLY A 273 18.03 15.64 7.94
CA GLY A 273 19.48 15.83 8.12
C GLY A 273 20.30 14.61 7.69
N LEU A 274 19.77 13.77 6.80
CA LEU A 274 20.47 12.63 6.24
C LEU A 274 21.42 13.08 5.12
N PRO A 275 22.50 12.32 4.84
CA PRO A 275 23.29 12.50 3.64
C PRO A 275 22.40 12.40 2.39
N ILE A 276 22.55 13.34 1.47
CA ILE A 276 21.77 13.36 0.23
C ILE A 276 22.30 12.30 -0.72
N THR A 277 21.42 11.41 -1.17
CA THR A 277 21.76 10.34 -2.11
C THR A 277 21.93 10.90 -3.52
N ASP A 278 23.05 10.59 -4.19
CA ASP A 278 23.16 10.77 -5.64
C ASP A 278 22.51 9.59 -6.36
N LEU A 279 21.18 9.65 -6.52
CA LEU A 279 20.37 8.59 -7.11
C LEU A 279 20.79 8.20 -8.54
N ARG A 280 21.55 9.07 -9.23
CA ARG A 280 22.11 8.79 -10.57
C ARG A 280 23.28 7.82 -10.54
N GLN A 281 23.89 7.61 -9.38
CA GLN A 281 24.99 6.66 -9.20
C GLN A 281 24.51 5.27 -8.79
N LEU A 282 23.21 5.11 -8.48
CA LEU A 282 22.64 3.81 -8.13
C LEU A 282 22.34 2.99 -9.39
N SER A 283 23.36 2.31 -9.93
CA SER A 283 23.23 1.60 -11.22
C SER A 283 22.07 0.58 -11.24
N TRP A 284 21.78 -0.08 -10.12
CA TRP A 284 20.67 -1.03 -9.99
C TRP A 284 19.32 -0.38 -10.33
N LEU A 285 19.14 0.88 -9.97
CA LEU A 285 17.93 1.63 -10.28
C LEU A 285 17.77 1.79 -11.80
N HIS A 286 18.85 2.17 -12.49
CA HIS A 286 18.85 2.41 -13.93
C HIS A 286 18.72 1.12 -14.74
N GLU A 287 19.35 0.04 -14.31
CA GLU A 287 19.22 -1.30 -14.90
C GLU A 287 17.75 -1.75 -14.91
N LEU A 288 17.03 -1.59 -13.79
CA LEU A 288 15.59 -1.92 -13.71
C LEU A 288 14.68 -0.98 -14.51
N GLN A 289 15.13 0.24 -14.81
CA GLN A 289 14.38 1.17 -15.65
C GLN A 289 14.57 0.85 -17.14
N ALA A 290 15.78 0.40 -17.53
CA ALA A 290 16.12 0.07 -18.90
C ALA A 290 15.34 -1.15 -19.44
N THR A 291 14.86 -2.04 -18.57
CA THR A 291 14.04 -3.20 -18.96
C THR A 291 12.59 -2.85 -19.31
N ARG A 292 12.19 -1.58 -19.21
CA ARG A 292 10.82 -1.14 -19.53
C ARG A 292 10.66 -1.01 -21.05
N VAL A 293 9.73 -1.80 -21.61
CA VAL A 293 9.49 -1.89 -23.06
C VAL A 293 9.25 -0.51 -23.69
N PRO A 294 10.02 -0.14 -24.74
CA PRO A 294 9.95 1.18 -25.37
C PRO A 294 8.96 1.28 -26.54
N GLU A 295 8.43 0.16 -27.03
CA GLU A 295 7.56 0.19 -28.20
C GLU A 295 6.16 0.69 -27.85
N VAL A 296 5.73 1.74 -28.55
CA VAL A 296 4.45 2.39 -28.35
C VAL A 296 3.47 1.92 -29.42
N MET A 297 2.33 1.41 -28.98
CA MET A 297 1.18 1.18 -29.87
C MET A 297 0.46 2.51 -30.10
N THR A 298 0.35 2.91 -31.36
CA THR A 298 -0.43 4.07 -31.79
C THR A 298 -1.80 3.63 -32.30
N GLY A 299 -2.78 4.52 -32.19
CA GLY A 299 -4.15 4.25 -32.60
C GLY A 299 -5.13 5.24 -31.99
N ASP A 300 -6.37 5.18 -32.47
CA ASP A 300 -7.49 5.90 -31.88
C ASP A 300 -7.74 5.44 -30.43
N LEU A 301 -8.02 6.39 -29.53
CA LEU A 301 -8.10 6.12 -28.09
C LEU A 301 -9.30 5.23 -27.73
N ASP A 302 -10.45 5.42 -28.37
CA ASP A 302 -11.65 4.63 -28.08
C ASP A 302 -11.51 3.20 -28.60
N THR A 303 -10.79 3.04 -29.71
CA THR A 303 -10.38 1.73 -30.24
C THR A 303 -9.41 1.03 -29.28
N LEU A 304 -8.35 1.72 -28.83
CA LEU A 304 -7.35 1.15 -27.92
C LEU A 304 -7.93 0.82 -26.54
N TYR A 305 -8.88 1.61 -26.06
CA TYR A 305 -9.59 1.40 -24.80
C TYR A 305 -10.35 0.05 -24.79
N GLN A 306 -10.91 -0.35 -25.93
CA GLN A 306 -11.73 -1.55 -26.08
C GLN A 306 -10.95 -2.75 -26.62
N ARG A 307 -9.74 -2.55 -27.13
CA ARG A 307 -8.93 -3.59 -27.74
C ARG A 307 -8.41 -4.58 -26.67
N PRO A 308 -8.67 -5.89 -26.79
CA PRO A 308 -8.00 -6.89 -25.97
C PRO A 308 -6.49 -6.89 -26.22
N LEU A 309 -5.71 -6.85 -25.14
CA LEU A 309 -4.25 -6.93 -25.15
C LEU A 309 -3.81 -8.28 -24.57
N THR A 310 -2.82 -8.90 -25.19
CA THR A 310 -2.34 -10.23 -24.82
C THR A 310 -1.21 -10.17 -23.80
N VAL A 311 -0.95 -11.30 -23.13
CA VAL A 311 0.20 -11.48 -22.22
C VAL A 311 1.53 -11.13 -22.91
N SER A 312 1.71 -11.59 -24.17
CA SER A 312 2.91 -11.31 -24.96
C SER A 312 3.09 -9.81 -25.21
N GLN A 313 2.01 -9.09 -25.55
CA GLN A 313 2.04 -7.64 -25.72
C GLN A 313 2.38 -6.91 -24.42
N ALA A 314 1.83 -7.33 -23.29
CA ALA A 314 2.14 -6.70 -21.99
C ALA A 314 3.61 -6.87 -21.58
N ARG A 315 4.20 -8.05 -21.87
CA ARG A 315 5.57 -8.38 -21.50
C ARG A 315 6.62 -7.81 -22.46
N HIS A 316 6.39 -7.93 -23.77
CA HIS A 316 7.44 -7.71 -24.77
C HIS A 316 7.01 -6.86 -25.96
N GLY A 317 5.71 -6.75 -26.22
CA GLY A 317 5.21 -6.09 -27.42
C GLY A 317 4.93 -4.59 -27.24
N PRO A 318 4.53 -3.92 -28.34
CA PRO A 318 4.10 -2.54 -28.27
C PRO A 318 2.91 -2.39 -27.33
N TRP A 319 2.95 -1.37 -26.48
CA TRP A 319 1.89 -1.08 -25.51
C TRP A 319 1.25 0.28 -25.79
N PRO A 320 -0.09 0.44 -25.64
CA PRO A 320 -0.73 1.73 -25.84
C PRO A 320 -0.14 2.82 -24.94
N ALA A 321 0.26 3.95 -25.53
CA ALA A 321 0.75 5.11 -24.77
C ALA A 321 -0.36 5.76 -23.91
N HIS A 322 -1.61 5.68 -24.39
CA HIS A 322 -2.76 6.28 -23.74
C HIS A 322 -3.95 5.32 -23.75
N LEU A 323 -4.58 5.16 -22.59
CA LEU A 323 -5.78 4.34 -22.38
C LEU A 323 -6.88 5.08 -21.59
N LEU A 324 -6.61 6.32 -21.17
CA LEU A 324 -7.51 7.14 -20.36
C LEU A 324 -8.49 7.93 -21.25
N SER A 325 -9.42 7.22 -21.89
CA SER A 325 -10.60 7.81 -22.55
C SER A 325 -11.45 8.62 -21.58
N ALA A 326 -12.39 9.43 -22.09
CA ALA A 326 -13.30 10.20 -21.24
C ALA A 326 -14.11 9.27 -20.31
N ASP A 327 -14.62 8.16 -20.84
CA ASP A 327 -15.33 7.13 -20.07
C ASP A 327 -14.42 6.51 -18.99
N ALA A 328 -13.21 6.08 -19.38
CA ALA A 328 -12.25 5.50 -18.44
C ALA A 328 -11.93 6.46 -17.27
N ARG A 329 -11.69 7.74 -17.57
CA ARG A 329 -11.44 8.77 -16.55
C ARG A 329 -12.62 8.89 -15.59
N GLN A 330 -13.83 9.00 -16.11
CA GLN A 330 -15.03 9.17 -15.30
C GLN A 330 -15.25 7.97 -14.37
N ARG A 331 -15.10 6.74 -14.89
CA ARG A 331 -15.26 5.50 -14.12
C ARG A 331 -14.20 5.37 -13.04
N LEU A 332 -12.92 5.58 -13.39
CA LEU A 332 -11.80 5.51 -12.45
C LEU A 332 -11.84 6.62 -11.39
N GLN A 333 -12.33 7.81 -11.71
CA GLN A 333 -12.54 8.88 -10.72
C GLN A 333 -13.57 8.50 -9.66
N ARG A 334 -14.62 7.75 -10.03
CA ARG A 334 -15.58 7.23 -9.05
C ARG A 334 -14.97 6.12 -8.19
N LEU A 335 -14.30 5.16 -8.84
CA LEU A 335 -13.66 4.03 -8.15
C LEU A 335 -12.59 4.46 -7.17
N TYR A 336 -11.71 5.36 -7.58
CA TYR A 336 -10.58 5.86 -6.80
C TYR A 336 -10.84 7.24 -6.21
N GLY A 337 -12.10 7.61 -5.94
CA GLY A 337 -12.48 8.98 -5.55
C GLY A 337 -11.72 9.51 -4.34
N ARG A 338 -11.44 8.63 -3.36
CA ARG A 338 -10.62 8.97 -2.19
C ARG A 338 -9.18 9.32 -2.58
N ASP A 339 -8.52 8.45 -3.34
CA ASP A 339 -7.16 8.69 -3.80
C ASP A 339 -7.08 9.91 -4.72
N VAL A 340 -8.11 10.14 -5.55
CA VAL A 340 -8.18 11.33 -6.41
C VAL A 340 -8.22 12.60 -5.59
N MET A 341 -9.07 12.65 -4.55
CA MET A 341 -9.13 13.78 -3.63
C MET A 341 -7.82 14.03 -2.89
N LEU A 342 -7.12 12.96 -2.49
CA LEU A 342 -5.90 13.08 -1.67
C LEU A 342 -4.64 13.30 -2.50
N TYR A 343 -4.57 12.77 -3.71
CA TYR A 343 -3.31 12.62 -4.45
C TYR A 343 -3.35 13.14 -5.89
N ALA A 344 -4.51 13.29 -6.52
CA ALA A 344 -4.64 13.60 -7.95
C ALA A 344 -4.76 15.08 -8.26
#